data_AF-A0A371QHG6-F1
#
_entry.id   AF-A0A371QHG6-F1
#
_cell.length_a   1.000
_cell.length_b   1.000
_cell.length_c   1.000
_cell.angle_alpha   90.00
_cell.angle_beta   90.00
_cell.angle_gamma   90.00
#
_symmetry.space_group_name_H-M   'P 1'
#
loop_
_entity.id
_entity.type
_entity.pdbx_description
1 polymer ?
#
loop_
_entity_poly.entity_id
_entity_poly.type
_entity_poly.pdbx_seq_one_letter_code
_entity_poly.pdbx_strand_id
1 'polypeptide(L)'
;MNNYFSEIEFKYGNSQFWFPFFFGAENLEIAKKKLQTYITALKKHYQITNNPNITPIIEKVNSNQLNEYVDKRLKGRVYILNTNIWEMHGMESIPELDLIENMDLLVQSGDYDSNSLAEMINQLKLPVKKLSPDFPETGDEFLLINVLR
;
A
#
# COMPACT_ATOMS: atom_id res chain seq x y z
N MET A 1 7.17 5.21 -17.41
CA MET A 1 6.45 4.91 -16.15
C MET A 1 5.91 6.22 -15.60
N ASN A 2 4.61 6.29 -15.32
CA ASN A 2 3.94 7.48 -14.78
C ASN A 2 3.79 7.34 -13.26
N ASN A 3 3.85 8.46 -12.54
CA ASN A 3 3.70 8.48 -11.10
C ASN A 3 2.26 8.89 -10.72
N TYR A 4 1.73 8.23 -9.69
CA TYR A 4 0.38 8.44 -9.18
C TYR A 4 0.41 8.61 -7.67
N PHE A 5 -0.56 9.35 -7.17
CA PHE A 5 -0.81 9.58 -5.76
C PHE A 5 -2.23 9.14 -5.42
N SER A 6 -2.40 8.54 -4.24
CA SER A 6 -3.70 8.26 -3.66
C SER A 6 -3.66 8.40 -2.14
N GLU A 7 -4.80 8.71 -1.55
CA GLU A 7 -4.93 8.89 -0.11
C GLU A 7 -5.80 7.79 0.46
N ILE A 8 -5.22 6.97 1.34
CA ILE A 8 -5.96 5.86 1.94
C ILE A 8 -6.15 6.15 3.43
N GLU A 9 -7.39 6.11 3.88
CA GLU A 9 -7.75 6.19 5.29
C GLU A 9 -8.37 4.88 5.75
N PHE A 10 -7.93 4.42 6.91
CA PHE A 10 -8.34 3.13 7.43
C PHE A 10 -8.32 3.10 8.96
N LYS A 11 -9.06 2.16 9.55
CA LYS A 11 -9.16 1.96 10.99
C LYS A 11 -8.55 0.64 11.44
N TYR A 12 -7.87 0.69 12.59
CA TYR A 12 -7.45 -0.46 13.38
C TYR A 12 -7.88 -0.24 14.83
N GLY A 13 -8.78 -1.09 15.34
CA GLY A 13 -9.47 -0.83 16.60
C GLY A 13 -10.14 0.55 16.61
N ASN A 14 -9.86 1.37 17.61
CA ASN A 14 -10.40 2.74 17.74
C ASN A 14 -9.53 3.81 17.05
N SER A 15 -8.44 3.41 16.40
CA SER A 15 -7.49 4.33 15.77
C SER A 15 -7.80 4.45 14.28
N GLN A 16 -7.91 5.68 13.78
CA GLN A 16 -7.96 5.97 12.36
C GLN A 16 -6.59 6.42 11.88
N PHE A 17 -6.21 6.00 10.68
CA PHE A 17 -4.92 6.29 10.05
C PHE A 17 -5.14 6.87 8.66
N TRP A 18 -4.18 7.67 8.22
CA TRP A 18 -4.06 8.21 6.88
C TRP A 18 -2.69 7.83 6.31
N PHE A 19 -2.71 7.33 5.08
CA PHE A 19 -1.54 6.89 4.34
C PHE A 19 -1.46 7.60 2.98
N PRO A 20 -0.42 8.43 2.75
CA PRO A 20 -0.15 8.99 1.43
C PRO A 20 0.54 7.93 0.56
N PHE A 21 -0.18 7.38 -0.41
CA PHE A 21 0.31 6.31 -1.27
C PHE A 21 0.82 6.84 -2.61
N PHE A 22 2.14 6.82 -2.79
CA PHE A 22 2.83 7.18 -4.03
C PHE A 22 3.29 5.92 -4.76
N PHE A 23 2.97 5.80 -6.05
CA PHE A 23 3.30 4.60 -6.81
C PHE A 23 3.40 4.84 -8.32
N GLY A 24 4.18 3.99 -8.99
CA GLY A 24 4.37 4.00 -10.44
C GLY A 24 3.46 3.02 -11.18
N ALA A 25 2.91 3.44 -12.31
CA ALA A 25 2.17 2.60 -13.24
C ALA A 25 2.34 3.09 -14.69
N GLU A 26 2.07 2.23 -15.66
CA GLU A 26 2.19 2.60 -17.08
C GLU A 26 1.07 3.53 -17.53
N ASN A 27 -0.15 3.30 -17.05
CA ASN A 27 -1.33 4.07 -17.38
C ASN A 27 -2.32 4.08 -16.19
N LEU A 28 -3.42 4.84 -16.34
CA LEU A 28 -4.42 5.01 -15.28
C LEU A 28 -5.15 3.71 -14.95
N GLU A 29 -5.38 2.82 -15.92
CA GLU A 29 -6.06 1.54 -15.67
C GLU A 29 -5.19 0.62 -14.81
N ILE A 30 -3.91 0.49 -15.13
CA ILE A 30 -2.94 -0.25 -14.32
C ILE A 30 -2.79 0.40 -12.93
N ALA A 31 -2.82 1.73 -12.86
CA ALA A 31 -2.78 2.43 -11.57
C ALA A 31 -3.99 2.08 -10.69
N LYS A 32 -5.20 2.01 -11.28
CA LYS A 32 -6.43 1.59 -10.59
C LYS A 32 -6.35 0.16 -10.09
N LYS A 33 -5.90 -0.77 -10.94
CA LYS A 33 -5.69 -2.18 -10.55
C LYS A 33 -4.72 -2.28 -9.38
N LYS A 34 -3.54 -1.64 -9.48
CA LYS A 34 -2.55 -1.62 -8.40
C LYS A 34 -3.14 -1.08 -7.10
N LEU A 35 -3.78 0.10 -7.13
CA LEU A 35 -4.42 0.67 -5.94
C LEU A 35 -5.46 -0.30 -5.35
N GLN A 36 -6.27 -0.94 -6.19
CA GLN A 36 -7.27 -1.91 -5.74
C GLN A 36 -6.63 -3.10 -5.03
N THR A 37 -5.50 -3.63 -5.53
CA THR A 37 -4.77 -4.71 -4.84
C THR A 37 -4.29 -4.29 -3.45
N TYR A 38 -3.76 -3.06 -3.31
CA TYR A 38 -3.37 -2.51 -2.00
C TYR A 38 -4.59 -2.35 -1.06
N ILE A 39 -5.71 -1.87 -1.57
CA ILE A 39 -6.95 -1.71 -0.80
C ILE A 39 -7.48 -3.08 -0.35
N THR A 40 -7.51 -4.06 -1.23
CA THR A 40 -7.96 -5.43 -0.91
C THR A 40 -7.07 -6.03 0.18
N ALA A 41 -5.75 -5.89 0.07
CA ALA A 41 -4.79 -6.30 1.09
C ALA A 41 -5.02 -5.61 2.44
N LEU A 42 -5.20 -4.29 2.43
CA LEU A 42 -5.54 -3.50 3.63
C LEU A 42 -6.84 -3.97 4.28
N LYS A 43 -7.89 -4.23 3.48
CA LYS A 43 -9.22 -4.64 3.96
C LYS A 43 -9.22 -5.92 4.79
N LYS A 44 -8.20 -6.78 4.65
CA LYS A 44 -8.05 -7.99 5.45
C LYS A 44 -7.76 -7.71 6.93
N HIS A 45 -7.08 -6.61 7.20
CA HIS A 45 -6.59 -6.26 8.54
C HIS A 45 -7.23 -4.96 9.07
N TYR A 46 -7.78 -4.14 8.18
CA TYR A 46 -8.24 -2.78 8.49
C TYR A 46 -9.57 -2.48 7.84
N GLN A 47 -10.36 -1.62 8.48
CA GLN A 47 -11.56 -1.07 7.87
C GLN A 47 -11.21 0.19 7.07
N ILE A 48 -11.32 0.15 5.75
CA ILE A 48 -11.14 1.33 4.89
C ILE A 48 -12.30 2.32 5.13
N THR A 49 -11.98 3.58 5.39
CA THR A 49 -12.96 4.63 5.74
C THR A 49 -13.14 5.71 4.68
N ASN A 50 -12.24 5.80 3.70
CA ASN A 50 -12.40 6.68 2.55
C ASN A 50 -12.46 5.88 1.24
N ASN A 51 -13.03 6.46 0.18
CA ASN A 51 -12.92 5.90 -1.16
C ASN A 51 -11.73 6.58 -1.86
N PRO A 52 -10.57 5.93 -1.95
CA PRO A 52 -9.34 6.56 -2.43
C PRO A 52 -9.42 6.89 -3.92
N ASN A 53 -9.19 8.15 -4.26
CA ASN A 53 -9.07 8.61 -5.63
C ASN A 53 -7.61 8.56 -6.10
N ILE A 54 -7.41 8.37 -7.41
CA ILE A 54 -6.08 8.42 -8.03
C ILE A 54 -5.85 9.79 -8.64
N THR A 55 -4.73 10.42 -8.28
CA THR A 55 -4.25 11.67 -8.86
C THR A 55 -2.95 11.41 -9.62
N PRO A 56 -2.86 11.72 -10.92
CA PRO A 56 -1.59 11.65 -11.64
C PRO A 56 -0.63 12.74 -11.12
N ILE A 57 0.63 12.37 -10.95
CA ILE A 57 1.71 13.29 -10.56
C ILE A 57 2.38 13.75 -11.84
N ILE A 58 2.25 15.04 -12.15
CA ILE A 58 2.81 15.69 -13.31
C ILE A 58 3.89 16.64 -12.81
N GLU A 59 5.14 16.34 -13.17
CA GLU A 59 6.30 17.12 -12.77
C GLU A 59 6.14 18.60 -13.15
N LYS A 60 6.53 19.48 -12.22
CA LYS A 60 6.41 20.95 -12.33
C LYS A 60 4.97 21.50 -12.44
N VAL A 61 3.95 20.65 -12.54
CA VAL A 61 2.54 21.07 -12.59
C VAL A 61 1.92 20.94 -11.21
N ASN A 62 1.94 19.73 -10.62
CA ASN A 62 1.32 19.48 -9.32
C ASN A 62 2.23 18.75 -8.31
N SER A 63 3.42 18.29 -8.71
CA SER A 63 4.31 17.53 -7.81
C SER A 63 4.69 18.33 -6.55
N ASN A 64 5.08 19.60 -6.70
CA ASN A 64 5.40 20.48 -5.56
C ASN A 64 4.20 20.71 -4.64
N GLN A 65 3.02 20.94 -5.20
CA GLN A 65 1.79 21.17 -4.43
C GLN A 65 1.39 19.92 -3.64
N LEU A 66 1.49 18.74 -4.26
CA LEU A 66 1.24 17.46 -3.61
C LEU A 66 2.25 17.18 -2.49
N ASN A 67 3.54 17.44 -2.73
CA ASN A 67 4.57 17.29 -1.71
C ASN A 67 4.32 18.24 -0.53
N GLU A 68 4.06 19.53 -0.77
CA GLU A 68 3.73 20.47 0.30
C GLU A 68 2.47 20.09 1.07
N TYR A 69 1.45 19.58 0.37
CA TYR A 69 0.22 19.09 0.97
C TYR A 69 0.49 17.90 1.89
N VAL A 70 1.23 16.90 1.40
CA VAL A 70 1.61 15.71 2.16
C VAL A 70 2.50 16.07 3.33
N ASP A 71 3.51 16.91 3.14
CA ASP A 71 4.40 17.37 4.21
C ASP A 71 3.63 18.09 5.31
N LYS A 72 2.73 19.02 4.95
CA LYS A 72 1.85 19.70 5.91
C LYS A 72 0.96 18.72 6.65
N ARG A 73 0.40 17.73 5.96
CA ARG A 73 -0.50 16.73 6.55
C ARG A 73 0.25 15.73 7.43
N LEU A 74 1.48 15.34 7.08
CA LEU A 74 2.34 14.44 7.87
C LEU A 74 2.94 15.09 9.13
N LYS A 75 2.89 16.42 9.28
CA LYS A 75 3.37 17.09 10.52
C LYS A 75 2.77 16.44 11.77
N GLY A 76 3.63 16.15 12.74
CA GLY A 76 3.30 15.47 13.99
C GLY A 76 3.96 14.10 14.10
N ARG A 77 3.41 13.23 14.95
CA ARG A 77 3.90 11.85 15.12
C ARG A 77 3.46 10.98 13.95
N VAL A 78 4.41 10.27 13.36
CA VAL A 78 4.18 9.28 12.30
C VAL A 78 4.37 7.87 12.85
N TYR A 79 3.61 6.93 12.31
CA TYR A 79 3.70 5.50 12.55
C TYR A 79 4.32 4.84 11.32
N ILE A 80 4.91 3.66 11.48
CA ILE A 80 5.51 2.95 10.36
C ILE A 80 4.63 1.77 9.95
N LEU A 81 4.10 1.85 8.75
CA LEU A 81 3.42 0.77 8.06
C LEU A 81 4.46 -0.08 7.34
N ASN A 82 4.72 -1.28 7.85
CA ASN A 82 5.49 -2.29 7.16
C ASN A 82 4.58 -3.00 6.16
N THR A 83 4.91 -2.93 4.88
CA THR A 83 4.22 -3.68 3.84
C THR A 83 5.17 -4.69 3.24
N ASN A 84 4.85 -5.97 3.36
CA ASN A 84 5.49 -7.01 2.56
C ASN A 84 4.85 -6.98 1.18
N ILE A 85 5.60 -6.51 0.20
CA ILE A 85 5.20 -6.56 -1.19
C ILE A 85 5.80 -7.82 -1.78
N TRP A 86 4.95 -8.59 -2.42
CA TRP A 86 5.35 -9.73 -3.21
C TRP A 86 5.22 -9.32 -4.67
N GLU A 87 6.30 -9.35 -5.41
CA GLU A 87 6.30 -9.04 -6.84
C GLU A 87 6.53 -10.34 -7.61
N MET A 88 5.50 -10.78 -8.33
CA MET A 88 5.58 -12.01 -9.12
C MET A 88 6.15 -11.71 -10.51
N HIS A 89 7.41 -12.07 -10.74
CA HIS A 89 8.02 -11.98 -12.06
C HIS A 89 7.59 -13.17 -12.92
N GLY A 90 6.73 -12.94 -13.92
CA GLY A 90 6.34 -13.95 -14.91
C GLY A 90 4.89 -14.45 -14.81
N MET A 91 4.14 -14.06 -13.78
CA MET A 91 2.70 -14.32 -13.67
C MET A 91 2.00 -13.06 -13.16
N GLU A 92 0.96 -12.59 -13.86
CA GLU A 92 0.19 -11.40 -13.44
C GLU A 92 -0.60 -11.78 -12.17
N SER A 93 -0.39 -11.04 -11.08
CA SER A 93 -1.20 -11.25 -9.87
C SER A 93 -2.66 -10.98 -10.17
N ILE A 94 -3.56 -11.79 -9.61
CA ILE A 94 -5.01 -11.58 -9.76
C ILE A 94 -5.45 -10.62 -8.65
N PRO A 95 -5.86 -9.37 -8.95
CA PRO A 95 -6.13 -8.33 -7.95
C PRO A 95 -7.25 -8.67 -6.96
N GLU A 96 -8.13 -9.59 -7.34
CA GLU A 96 -9.24 -10.09 -6.54
C GLU A 96 -8.81 -11.12 -5.51
N LEU A 97 -7.66 -11.76 -5.72
CA LEU A 97 -7.17 -12.85 -4.89
C LEU A 97 -6.22 -12.36 -3.81
N ASP A 98 -6.22 -13.13 -2.74
CA ASP A 98 -5.47 -12.95 -1.53
C ASP A 98 -4.01 -13.51 -1.69
N LEU A 99 -3.06 -13.18 -0.79
CA LEU A 99 -1.67 -13.67 -0.89
C LEU A 99 -1.58 -15.19 -0.92
N ILE A 100 -2.28 -15.85 -0.01
CA ILE A 100 -2.30 -17.30 0.09
C ILE A 100 -2.96 -17.88 -1.17
N GLU A 101 -4.05 -17.28 -1.64
CA GLU A 101 -4.73 -17.74 -2.86
C GLU A 101 -3.84 -17.60 -4.12
N ASN A 102 -3.09 -16.50 -4.26
CA ASN A 102 -2.14 -16.36 -5.36
C ASN A 102 -0.96 -17.34 -5.22
N MET A 103 -0.47 -17.59 -3.99
CA MET A 103 0.57 -18.59 -3.74
C MET A 103 0.08 -20.00 -4.08
N ASP A 104 -1.15 -20.35 -3.72
CA ASP A 104 -1.74 -21.66 -4.01
C ASP A 104 -1.88 -21.86 -5.52
N LEU A 105 -2.33 -20.85 -6.27
CA LEU A 105 -2.36 -20.89 -7.74
C LEU A 105 -0.97 -21.10 -8.34
N LEU A 106 0.02 -20.44 -7.78
CA LEU A 106 1.38 -20.50 -8.27
C LEU A 106 2.04 -21.86 -7.97
N VAL A 107 1.82 -22.43 -6.78
CA VAL A 107 2.25 -23.80 -6.47
C VAL A 107 1.55 -24.82 -7.39
N GLN A 108 0.27 -24.61 -7.69
CA GLN A 108 -0.50 -25.47 -8.60
C GLN A 108 -0.04 -25.36 -10.06
N SER A 109 0.52 -24.22 -10.48
CA SER A 109 1.04 -24.03 -11.84
C SER A 109 2.29 -24.88 -12.13
N GLY A 110 3.01 -25.31 -11.09
CA GLY A 110 4.20 -26.16 -11.23
C GLY A 110 5.47 -25.44 -11.71
N ASP A 111 5.42 -24.11 -11.87
CA ASP A 111 6.48 -23.33 -12.51
C ASP A 111 7.59 -22.82 -11.56
N TYR A 112 7.68 -23.30 -10.30
CA TYR A 112 8.59 -22.68 -9.31
C TYR A 112 9.39 -23.65 -8.40
N ASP A 113 10.65 -23.26 -8.14
CA ASP A 113 11.51 -23.82 -7.08
C ASP A 113 11.27 -23.07 -5.77
N SER A 114 10.94 -23.79 -4.70
CA SER A 114 10.59 -23.27 -3.37
C SER A 114 11.58 -22.25 -2.78
N ASN A 115 12.85 -22.28 -3.19
CA ASN A 115 13.87 -21.36 -2.71
C ASN A 115 13.79 -19.95 -3.32
N SER A 116 13.15 -19.76 -4.49
CA SER A 116 13.05 -18.46 -5.16
C SER A 116 11.89 -17.59 -4.66
N LEU A 117 10.90 -18.18 -3.99
CA LEU A 117 9.69 -17.48 -3.55
C LEU A 117 9.96 -16.44 -2.45
N ALA A 118 10.88 -16.74 -1.54
CA ALA A 118 11.23 -15.83 -0.45
C ALA A 118 12.01 -14.60 -0.93
N GLU A 119 12.76 -14.72 -2.02
CA GLU A 119 13.52 -13.61 -2.62
C GLU A 119 12.62 -12.61 -3.34
N MET A 120 11.37 -12.98 -3.63
CA MET A 120 10.36 -12.13 -4.30
C MET A 120 9.61 -11.22 -3.31
N ILE A 121 9.91 -11.35 -2.01
CA ILE A 121 9.33 -10.51 -0.95
C ILE A 121 10.21 -9.29 -0.72
N ASN A 122 9.68 -8.11 -1.02
CA ASN A 122 10.30 -6.86 -0.63
C ASN A 122 9.52 -6.24 0.54
N GLN A 123 10.20 -5.97 1.66
CA GLN A 123 9.61 -5.24 2.77
C GLN A 123 9.78 -3.74 2.58
N LEU A 124 8.69 -3.02 2.36
CA LEU A 124 8.69 -1.56 2.40
C LEU A 124 8.23 -1.05 3.77
N LYS A 125 8.86 0.04 4.21
CA LYS A 125 8.47 0.78 5.42
C LYS A 125 7.92 2.13 5.00
N LEU A 126 6.65 2.38 5.31
CA LEU A 126 5.90 3.54 4.83
C LEU A 126 5.38 4.35 6.01
N PRO A 127 5.59 5.68 6.05
CA PRO A 127 5.07 6.51 7.12
C PRO A 127 3.54 6.67 6.97
N VAL A 128 2.81 6.48 8.07
CA VAL A 128 1.37 6.75 8.16
C VAL A 128 1.07 7.66 9.33
N LYS A 129 0.02 8.46 9.21
CA LYS A 129 -0.43 9.37 10.28
C LYS A 129 -1.64 8.81 10.98
N LYS A 130 -1.62 8.72 12.31
CA LYS A 130 -2.84 8.49 13.09
C LYS A 130 -3.65 9.79 13.16
N LEU A 131 -4.95 9.69 12.90
CA LEU A 131 -5.91 10.79 12.89
C LEU A 131 -6.68 10.92 14.22
N SER A 132 -6.58 9.95 15.13
CA SER A 132 -7.27 9.98 16.43
C SER A 132 -6.54 10.85 17.47
N PRO A 133 -7.25 11.68 18.25
CA PRO A 133 -6.66 12.62 19.22
C PRO A 133 -6.14 11.99 20.51
N ASP A 134 -6.68 10.83 20.93
CA ASP A 134 -6.33 10.21 22.21
C ASP A 134 -5.25 9.15 22.03
N PHE A 135 -3.98 9.43 22.42
CA PHE A 135 -3.07 8.36 22.89
C PHE A 135 -1.80 8.87 23.61
N PRO A 136 -1.22 8.06 24.53
CA PRO A 136 0.01 8.39 25.25
C PRO A 136 1.28 8.34 24.37
N GLU A 137 2.32 9.05 24.81
CA GLU A 137 3.57 9.33 24.08
C GLU A 137 4.48 8.12 23.80
N THR A 138 4.20 6.93 24.32
CA THR A 138 5.18 5.82 24.33
C THR A 138 4.74 4.63 23.47
N GLY A 139 5.43 4.39 22.35
CA GLY A 139 5.25 3.19 21.52
C GLY A 139 5.67 3.39 20.07
N ASP A 140 6.65 2.61 19.61
CA ASP A 140 6.93 2.40 18.18
C ASP A 140 5.99 1.28 17.69
N GLU A 141 4.74 1.61 17.36
CA GLU A 141 3.81 0.64 16.81
C GLU A 141 3.99 0.54 15.29
N PHE A 142 4.13 -0.69 14.80
CA PHE A 142 4.24 -1.01 13.38
C PHE A 142 2.99 -1.72 12.89
N LEU A 143 2.48 -1.30 11.73
CA LEU A 143 1.32 -1.91 11.08
C LEU A 143 1.81 -2.82 9.95
N LEU A 144 1.38 -4.09 9.90
CA LEU A 144 1.80 -5.04 8.85
C LEU A 144 0.70 -5.18 7.77
N ILE A 145 1.07 -5.14 6.49
CA ILE A 145 0.19 -5.52 5.36
C ILE A 145 0.97 -6.40 4.40
N ASN A 146 0.31 -7.44 3.86
CA ASN A 146 0.82 -8.23 2.76
C ASN A 146 0.14 -7.81 1.45
N VAL A 147 0.90 -7.26 0.51
CA VAL A 147 0.41 -6.78 -0.79
C VAL A 147 1.00 -7.61 -1.92
N LEU A 148 0.16 -8.00 -2.87
CA LEU A 148 0.56 -8.68 -4.11
C LEU A 148 0.70 -7.67 -5.25
N ARG A 149 1.63 -7.88 -6.17
CA ARG A 149 1.78 -7.10 -7.41
C ARG A 149 1.81 -8.00 -8.62
#